data_AF-A0A1I3H6G7-F1
#
_entry.id   AF-A0A1I3H6G7-F1
#
_cell.length_a   1.000
_cell.length_b   1.000
_cell.length_c   1.000
_cell.angle_alpha   90.00
_cell.angle_beta   90.00
_cell.angle_gamma   90.00
#
_symmetry.space_group_name_H-M   'P 1'
#
loop_
_entity.id
_entity.type
_entity.pdbx_description
1 polymer ?
#
loop_
_entity_poly.entity_id
_entity_poly.type
_entity_poly.pdbx_seq_one_letter_code
_entity_poly.pdbx_strand_id
1 'polypeptide(L)'
;MIEEKDIVEDIFSQIREIMGNQFHGEVFIKLNQIEARVRQKWGGTEPYIPKNREKKKAKEKAANDLKNGVPPKEVIKSTGISRTEVYRLLNRNR
;
A
#
# COMPACT_ATOMS: atom_id res chain seq x y z
N MET A 1 5.66 15.97 -0.47
CA MET A 1 6.12 15.39 0.81
C MET A 1 6.87 14.14 0.46
N ILE A 2 8.17 14.08 0.76
CA ILE A 2 8.94 12.84 0.66
C ILE A 2 8.45 12.02 1.86
N GLU A 3 7.73 10.93 1.60
CA GLU A 3 7.25 10.04 2.65
C GLU A 3 8.48 9.38 3.29
N GLU A 4 8.72 9.62 4.59
CA GLU A 4 9.75 8.91 5.34
C GLU A 4 9.41 7.42 5.34
N LYS A 5 10.18 6.65 4.57
CA LYS A 5 10.16 5.19 4.61
C LYS A 5 10.87 4.72 5.86
N ASP A 6 10.36 3.66 6.49
CA ASP A 6 11.13 2.98 7.54
C ASP A 6 12.37 2.31 6.93
N ILE A 7 13.43 2.11 7.72
CA ILE A 7 14.72 1.58 7.21
C ILE A 7 14.55 0.25 6.46
N VAL A 8 13.66 -0.62 6.94
CA VAL A 8 13.40 -1.90 6.27
C VAL A 8 12.65 -1.67 4.96
N GLU A 9 11.64 -0.79 4.96
CA GLU A 9 10.92 -0.41 3.75
C GLU A 9 11.84 0.24 2.71
N ASP A 10 12.80 1.07 3.13
CA ASP A 10 13.76 1.72 2.25
C ASP A 10 14.72 0.71 1.61
N ILE A 11 15.35 -0.15 2.42
CA ILE A 11 16.26 -1.20 1.91
C ILE A 11 15.53 -2.11 0.92
N PHE A 12 14.34 -2.62 1.28
CA PHE A 12 13.58 -3.50 0.40
C PHE A 12 13.01 -2.78 -0.83
N SER A 13 12.76 -1.46 -0.75
CA SER A 13 12.43 -0.65 -1.93
C SER A 13 13.60 -0.57 -2.91
N GLN A 14 14.80 -0.29 -2.41
CA GLN A 14 16.01 -0.19 -3.24
C GLN A 14 16.34 -1.55 -3.89
N ILE A 15 16.23 -2.65 -3.16
CA ILE A 15 16.40 -4.01 -3.71
C ILE A 15 15.42 -4.26 -4.86
N ARG A 16 14.14 -3.90 -4.69
CA ARG A 16 13.12 -4.05 -5.74
C ARG A 16 13.44 -3.18 -6.96
N GLU A 17 13.97 -1.98 -6.76
CA GLU A 17 14.35 -1.06 -7.84
C GLU A 17 15.54 -1.60 -8.64
N ILE A 18 16.60 -2.06 -7.97
CA ILE A 18 17.77 -2.67 -8.61
C ILE A 18 17.39 -3.88 -9.45
N MET A 19 16.46 -4.71 -8.97
CA MET A 19 16.06 -5.93 -9.64
C MET A 19 15.08 -5.73 -10.81
N GLY A 20 14.50 -4.54 -10.96
CA GLY A 20 13.74 -4.13 -12.14
C GLY A 20 12.63 -5.09 -12.58
N ASN A 21 12.46 -5.30 -13.90
CA ASN A 21 11.42 -6.16 -14.49
C ASN A 21 11.75 -7.67 -14.47
N GLN A 22 12.88 -8.10 -13.89
CA GLN A 22 13.19 -9.54 -13.69
C GLN A 22 12.35 -10.18 -12.57
N PHE A 23 11.38 -9.41 -12.08
CA PHE A 23 10.65 -9.63 -10.84
C PHE A 23 9.34 -10.39 -11.09
N HIS A 24 9.42 -11.63 -11.55
CA HIS A 24 8.21 -12.44 -11.75
C HIS A 24 8.22 -13.72 -10.90
N GLY A 25 7.05 -14.01 -10.34
CA GLY A 25 6.75 -15.24 -9.61
C GLY A 25 7.47 -15.39 -8.27
N GLU A 26 8.30 -16.42 -8.17
CA GLU A 26 8.80 -16.98 -6.91
C GLU A 26 9.73 -16.03 -6.14
N VAL A 27 10.55 -15.25 -6.86
CA VAL A 27 11.52 -14.34 -6.24
C VAL A 27 10.81 -13.20 -5.49
N PHE A 28 9.70 -12.70 -6.04
CA PHE A 28 8.88 -11.68 -5.35
C PHE A 28 8.28 -12.22 -4.05
N ILE A 29 7.79 -13.46 -4.08
CA ILE A 29 7.20 -14.12 -2.91
C ILE A 29 8.28 -14.32 -1.84
N LYS A 30 9.44 -14.85 -2.20
CA LYS A 30 10.56 -15.06 -1.28
C LYS A 30 11.04 -13.74 -0.67
N LEU A 31 11.14 -12.67 -1.45
CA LEU A 31 11.57 -11.37 -0.92
C LEU A 31 10.58 -10.83 0.13
N ASN A 32 9.27 -10.95 -0.12
CA ASN A 32 8.26 -10.54 0.88
C ASN A 32 8.28 -11.41 2.14
N GLN A 33 8.54 -12.71 2.01
CA GLN A 33 8.72 -13.59 3.17
C GLN A 33 9.94 -13.21 4.00
N ILE A 34 11.05 -12.87 3.34
CA ILE A 34 12.27 -12.40 4.02
C ILE A 34 12.01 -11.05 4.71
N GLU A 35 11.32 -10.11 4.05
CA GLU A 35 10.95 -8.83 4.67
C GLU A 35 10.14 -9.06 5.95
N ALA A 36 9.11 -9.91 5.90
CA ALA A 36 8.29 -10.24 7.06
C ALA A 36 9.13 -10.87 8.18
N ARG A 37 10.05 -11.77 7.85
CA ARG A 37 10.96 -12.40 8.83
C ARG A 37 11.90 -11.39 9.47
N VAL A 38 12.45 -10.45 8.69
CA VAL A 38 13.33 -9.39 9.21
C VAL A 38 12.54 -8.51 10.18
N ARG A 39 11.34 -8.08 9.80
CA ARG A 39 10.46 -7.28 10.66
C ARG A 39 10.10 -8.01 11.96
N GLN A 40 9.77 -9.30 11.89
CA GLN A 40 9.47 -10.09 13.08
C GLN A 40 10.70 -10.24 13.98
N LYS A 41 11.86 -10.57 13.41
CA LYS A 41 13.08 -10.80 14.19
C LYS A 41 13.61 -9.51 14.85
N TRP A 42 13.46 -8.36 14.18
CA TRP A 42 14.05 -7.09 14.63
C TRP A 42 13.02 -6.18 15.33
N GLY A 43 11.72 -6.41 15.11
CA GLY A 43 10.62 -5.71 15.80
C GLY A 43 10.23 -6.33 17.15
N GLY A 44 10.83 -7.45 17.54
CA GLY A 44 10.58 -8.10 18.82
C GLY A 44 9.16 -8.66 18.94
N THR A 45 8.45 -8.26 20.01
CA THR A 45 7.08 -8.72 20.31
C THR A 45 5.99 -7.85 19.69
N GLU A 46 6.34 -6.67 19.17
CA GLU A 46 5.35 -5.74 18.62
C GLU A 46 5.04 -6.09 17.16
N PRO A 47 3.76 -6.22 16.79
CA PRO A 47 3.38 -6.42 15.40
C PRO A 47 3.69 -5.16 14.60
N TYR A 48 4.34 -5.33 13.44
CA TYR A 48 4.55 -4.21 12.52
C TYR A 48 3.20 -3.70 11.98
N ILE A 49 2.86 -2.45 12.29
CA ILE A 49 1.68 -1.76 11.75
C ILE A 49 2.13 -0.84 10.60
N PRO A 50 1.92 -1.23 9.33
CA PRO A 50 2.31 -0.41 8.19
C PRO A 50 1.47 0.88 8.15
N LYS A 51 2.09 2.04 8.42
CA LYS A 51 1.40 3.34 8.46
C LYS A 51 0.68 3.70 7.16
N ASN A 52 1.27 3.31 6.01
CA ASN A 52 0.86 3.85 4.70
C ASN A 52 0.35 2.78 3.72
N ARG A 53 0.73 1.51 3.89
CA ARG A 53 0.38 0.45 2.93
C ARG A 53 -1.13 0.22 2.84
N GLU A 54 -1.81 0.23 3.99
CA GLU A 54 -3.27 0.06 4.04
C GLU A 54 -4.01 1.28 3.48
N LYS A 55 -3.55 2.49 3.82
CA LYS A 55 -4.10 3.74 3.27
C LYS A 55 -3.94 3.81 1.76
N LYS A 56 -2.77 3.42 1.23
CA LYS A 56 -2.51 3.40 -0.21
C LYS A 56 -3.41 2.39 -0.92
N LYS A 57 -3.51 1.16 -0.42
CA LYS A 57 -4.42 0.13 -0.95
C LYS A 57 -5.89 0.57 -0.89
N ALA A 58 -6.32 1.18 0.21
CA ALA A 58 -7.67 1.70 0.35
C ALA A 58 -7.95 2.78 -0.70
N LYS A 59 -7.00 3.72 -0.91
CA LYS A 59 -7.12 4.79 -1.92
C LYS A 59 -7.16 4.25 -3.34
N GLU A 60 -6.32 3.26 -3.65
CA GLU A 60 -6.32 2.58 -4.96
C GLU A 60 -7.65 1.86 -5.21
N LYS A 61 -8.14 1.11 -4.21
CA LYS A 61 -9.46 0.47 -4.27
C LYS A 61 -10.56 1.50 -4.48
N ALA A 62 -10.57 2.59 -3.70
CA ALA A 62 -11.58 3.64 -3.84
C ALA A 62 -11.53 4.31 -5.22
N ALA A 63 -10.34 4.58 -5.76
CA ALA A 63 -10.21 5.16 -7.10
C ALA A 63 -10.75 4.22 -8.19
N ASN A 64 -10.49 2.92 -8.08
CA ASN A 64 -10.99 1.92 -9.02
C ASN A 64 -12.51 1.76 -8.90
N ASP A 65 -13.05 1.65 -7.68
CA ASP A 65 -14.49 1.53 -7.44
C ASP A 65 -15.23 2.75 -7.98
N LEU A 66 -14.71 3.97 -7.79
CA LEU A 66 -15.28 5.20 -8.36
C LEU A 66 -15.23 5.23 -9.89
N LYS A 67 -14.14 4.75 -10.51
CA LYS A 67 -14.05 4.64 -11.98
C LYS A 67 -15.06 3.64 -12.55
N ASN A 68 -15.37 2.59 -11.79
CA ASN A 68 -16.36 1.58 -12.15
C ASN A 68 -17.82 2.03 -11.88
N GLY A 69 -18.03 3.29 -11.47
CA GLY A 69 -19.37 3.85 -11.24
C GLY A 69 -19.99 3.47 -9.88
N VAL A 70 -19.21 2.90 -8.95
CA VAL A 70 -19.71 2.59 -7.61
C VAL A 70 -20.07 3.89 -6.88
N PRO A 71 -21.25 3.99 -6.24
CA PRO A 71 -21.66 5.19 -5.53
C PRO A 71 -20.66 5.58 -4.42
N PRO A 72 -20.31 6.88 -4.26
CA PRO A 72 -19.34 7.34 -3.25
C PRO A 72 -19.65 6.88 -1.82
N LYS A 73 -20.94 6.73 -1.48
CA LYS A 73 -21.38 6.26 -0.16
C LYS A 73 -20.96 4.82 0.13
N GLU A 74 -20.97 3.95 -0.88
CA GLU A 74 -20.55 2.55 -0.78
C GLU A 74 -19.03 2.41 -0.75
N VAL A 75 -18.34 3.28 -1.51
CA VAL A 75 -16.88 3.38 -1.46
C VAL A 75 -16.39 3.77 -0.08
N ILE A 76 -17.01 4.77 0.56
CA ILE A 76 -16.69 5.18 1.94
C ILE A 76 -16.85 4.00 2.91
N LYS A 77 -17.99 3.30 2.84
CA LYS A 77 -18.29 2.17 3.74
C LYS A 77 -17.32 1.01 3.57
N SER A 78 -16.90 0.71 2.33
CA SER A 78 -16.05 -0.44 2.03
C SER A 78 -14.55 -0.19 2.19
N THR A 79 -14.11 1.07 2.12
CA THR A 79 -12.67 1.44 2.15
C THR A 79 -12.26 2.16 3.43
N GLY A 80 -13.22 2.68 4.20
CA GLY A 80 -12.94 3.47 5.40
C GLY A 80 -12.35 4.86 5.14
N ILE A 81 -12.33 5.30 3.87
CA ILE A 81 -11.81 6.63 3.50
C ILE A 81 -12.82 7.72 3.87
N SER A 82 -12.32 8.86 4.33
CA SER A 82 -13.14 10.02 4.66
C SER A 82 -13.96 10.50 3.46
N ARG A 83 -15.17 11.01 3.71
CA ARG A 83 -16.06 11.56 2.68
C ARG A 83 -15.34 12.59 1.80
N THR A 84 -14.64 13.54 2.41
CA THR A 84 -13.89 14.59 1.72
C THR A 84 -12.89 14.03 0.72
N GLU A 85 -12.19 12.97 1.11
CA GLU A 85 -11.14 12.39 0.27
C GLU A 85 -11.71 11.55 -0.87
N VAL A 86 -12.84 10.87 -0.67
CA VAL A 86 -13.59 10.20 -1.75
C VAL A 86 -14.09 11.20 -2.79
N TYR A 87 -14.67 12.33 -2.39
CA TYR A 87 -15.10 13.36 -3.34
C TYR A 87 -13.93 14.04 -4.06
N ARG A 88 -12.78 14.21 -3.38
CA ARG A 88 -11.54 14.68 -4.02
C ARG A 88 -11.08 13.69 -5.10
N LEU A 89 -11.13 12.39 -4.84
CA LEU A 89 -10.79 11.35 -5.83
C LEU A 89 -11.76 11.34 -7.01
N LEU A 90 -13.07 11.48 -6.74
CA LEU A 90 -14.10 11.55 -7.79
C LEU A 90 -13.90 12.75 -8.73
N ASN A 91 -13.61 13.93 -8.17
CA ASN A 91 -13.38 15.14 -8.96
C ASN A 91 -12.07 15.10 -9.77
N ARG A 92 -11.11 14.28 -9.36
CA ARG A 92 -9.83 14.10 -10.08
C ARG A 92 -9.94 13.07 -11.22
N ASN A 93 -10.93 12.19 -11.17
CA ASN A 93 -11.20 11.17 -12.18
C ASN A 93 -12.28 11.60 -13.20
N ARG A 94 -12.90 12.77 -13.02
CA ARG A 94 -13.73 13.45 -14.02
C ARG A 94 -12.85 14.25 -14.97
#